data_AF-A0A843LGD7-F1
#
_entry.id   AF-A0A843LGD7-F1
#
_cell.length_a   1.000
_cell.length_b   1.000
_cell.length_c   1.000
_cell.angle_alpha   90.00
_cell.angle_beta   90.00
_cell.angle_gamma   90.00
#
_symmetry.space_group_name_H-M   'P 1'
#
loop_
_entity.id
_entity.type
_entity.pdbx_description
1 polymer ?
#
loop_
_entity_poly.entity_id
_entity_poly.type
_entity_poly.pdbx_seq_one_letter_code
_entity_poly.pdbx_strand_id
1 'polypeptide(L)'
;MVNKKSAIYPLSGDPVHNGHIHTLKYAADSDFFDKIYFAIGVNPFKKTLFNLEERIMLANKAVSAAGLSNRVEVVGFEGLLRNYATSNGIGFIVRGYRDGKDAEYESGLANFNAGYGLKTWLVPAKKEVADISSSVVKAVVSEFGLVHDLVHPAVKQALEEKLRGVTLLGVTGNMGAGKTTFCKSLVDYSSKNGGPEISHIDFDQLVHSLYFGSSPMSCSVRDKIKESFGENIFDENGLNRKKLAGIVFGDESKRTELARILSVPSLVLLEQKLREMNGMVLVDAAYFTEYNMLPLVNYNMIFLSCDDNERYRRILERDKMGPEEVRAKTSAQHPQDLKRSLILSAQARQQHGFFYEVDTTTSINFPEVLAKIQAHFQVNKSEVKQ
;
A
#
# COMPACT_ATOMS: atom_id res chain seq x y z
N MET A 1 1.23 21.71 -41.86
CA MET A 1 0.57 20.78 -40.92
C MET A 1 1.28 20.88 -39.59
N VAL A 2 0.57 21.13 -38.50
CA VAL A 2 1.17 21.19 -37.16
C VAL A 2 1.78 19.82 -36.87
N ASN A 3 3.11 19.76 -36.83
CA ASN A 3 3.88 18.53 -36.65
C ASN A 3 3.83 18.11 -35.17
N LYS A 4 2.64 17.76 -34.68
CA LYS A 4 2.44 17.35 -33.28
C LYS A 4 3.25 16.10 -33.02
N LYS A 5 4.28 16.19 -32.18
CA LYS A 5 5.13 15.07 -31.78
C LYS A 5 4.38 14.23 -30.76
N SER A 6 3.43 13.44 -31.24
CA SER A 6 2.68 12.51 -30.41
C SER A 6 3.42 11.18 -30.30
N ALA A 7 3.43 10.60 -29.10
CA ALA A 7 3.96 9.27 -28.85
C ALA A 7 2.88 8.31 -28.33
N ILE A 8 3.07 7.01 -28.55
CA ILE A 8 2.31 5.95 -27.92
C ILE A 8 3.24 5.08 -27.08
N TYR A 9 2.87 4.81 -25.83
CA TYR A 9 3.53 3.83 -24.97
C TYR A 9 2.60 2.62 -24.77
N PRO A 10 2.76 1.56 -25.58
CA PRO A 10 1.85 0.42 -25.55
C PRO A 10 2.31 -0.69 -24.60
N LEU A 11 1.38 -1.27 -23.84
CA LEU A 11 1.62 -2.43 -22.98
C LEU A 11 0.34 -3.21 -22.72
N SER A 12 0.44 -4.39 -22.11
CA SER A 12 -0.74 -5.09 -21.59
C SER A 12 -1.25 -4.49 -20.28
N GLY A 13 -0.38 -3.96 -19.42
CA GLY A 13 -0.80 -3.28 -18.19
C GLY A 13 -1.62 -4.15 -17.24
N ASP A 14 -1.21 -5.40 -17.02
CA ASP A 14 -1.94 -6.41 -16.21
C ASP A 14 -1.14 -6.90 -14.98
N PRO A 15 -0.95 -6.06 -13.95
CA PRO A 15 -1.34 -4.64 -13.90
C PRO A 15 -0.19 -3.71 -14.33
N VAL A 16 -0.48 -2.41 -14.41
CA VAL A 16 0.56 -1.37 -14.45
C VAL A 16 1.40 -1.37 -13.17
N HIS A 17 2.65 -0.92 -13.24
CA HIS A 17 3.58 -0.89 -12.11
C HIS A 17 4.54 0.29 -12.22
N ASN A 18 5.32 0.54 -11.17
CA ASN A 18 6.17 1.74 -11.05
C ASN A 18 7.23 1.85 -12.17
N GLY A 19 7.74 0.73 -12.68
CA GLY A 19 8.59 0.73 -13.89
C GLY A 19 7.93 1.29 -15.16
N HIS A 20 6.63 1.05 -15.37
CA HIS A 20 5.90 1.67 -16.48
C HIS A 20 5.75 3.18 -16.27
N ILE A 21 5.38 3.59 -15.05
CA ILE A 21 5.22 5.01 -14.70
C ILE A 21 6.55 5.75 -14.81
N HIS A 22 7.67 5.13 -14.45
CA HIS A 22 9.01 5.68 -14.64
C HIS A 22 9.31 5.97 -16.11
N THR A 23 9.06 4.98 -16.99
CA THR A 23 9.28 5.14 -18.44
C THR A 23 8.42 6.25 -19.02
N LEU A 24 7.16 6.31 -18.59
CA LEU A 24 6.20 7.32 -19.03
C LEU A 24 6.61 8.71 -18.55
N LYS A 25 7.04 8.84 -17.28
CA LYS A 25 7.56 10.09 -16.71
C LYS A 25 8.80 10.57 -17.45
N TYR A 26 9.77 9.69 -17.72
CA TYR A 26 10.96 10.04 -18.48
C TYR A 26 10.62 10.60 -19.87
N ALA A 27 9.69 9.95 -20.58
CA ALA A 27 9.24 10.45 -21.87
C ALA A 27 8.49 11.78 -21.74
N ALA A 28 7.64 11.94 -20.73
CA ALA A 28 6.90 13.16 -20.48
C ALA A 28 7.82 14.34 -20.13
N ASP A 29 8.88 14.11 -19.35
CA ASP A 29 9.84 15.13 -18.88
C ASP A 29 10.85 15.53 -19.97
N SER A 30 10.90 14.82 -21.10
CA SER A 30 11.84 15.13 -22.20
C SER A 30 11.55 16.40 -22.99
N ASP A 31 10.35 16.98 -22.82
CA ASP A 31 9.80 18.09 -23.62
C ASP A 31 9.79 17.86 -25.14
N PHE A 32 10.12 16.66 -25.61
CA PHE A 32 10.10 16.32 -27.03
C PHE A 32 8.70 15.99 -27.52
N PHE A 33 7.85 15.42 -26.66
CA PHE A 33 6.49 15.00 -26.99
C PHE A 33 5.45 16.00 -26.50
N ASP A 34 4.55 16.42 -27.39
CA ASP A 34 3.42 17.27 -27.03
C ASP A 34 2.37 16.49 -26.24
N LYS A 35 2.23 15.19 -26.55
CA LYS A 35 1.23 14.29 -25.95
C LYS A 35 1.70 12.85 -26.03
N ILE A 36 1.44 12.09 -24.98
CA ILE A 36 1.76 10.66 -24.90
C ILE A 36 0.48 9.86 -24.64
N TYR A 37 0.19 8.90 -25.51
CA TYR A 37 -0.89 7.94 -25.34
C TYR A 37 -0.36 6.71 -24.59
N PHE A 38 -0.75 6.53 -23.33
CA PHE A 38 -0.43 5.34 -22.55
C PHE A 38 -1.44 4.25 -22.87
N ALA A 39 -1.07 3.36 -23.79
CA ALA A 39 -2.00 2.50 -24.51
C ALA A 39 -2.05 1.09 -23.94
N ILE A 40 -3.20 0.74 -23.37
CA ILE A 40 -3.50 -0.58 -22.82
C ILE A 40 -4.08 -1.45 -23.94
N GLY A 41 -3.27 -2.36 -24.46
CA GLY A 41 -3.65 -3.24 -25.56
C GLY A 41 -4.35 -4.51 -25.10
N VAL A 42 -5.30 -4.99 -25.90
CA VAL A 42 -5.82 -6.37 -25.79
C VAL A 42 -4.92 -7.31 -26.57
N ASN A 43 -4.39 -8.32 -25.89
CA ASN A 43 -3.64 -9.39 -26.53
C ASN A 43 -4.44 -10.70 -26.42
N PRO A 44 -4.99 -11.24 -27.53
CA PRO A 44 -5.85 -12.42 -27.50
C PRO A 44 -5.12 -13.69 -27.04
N PHE A 45 -3.78 -13.71 -27.08
CA PHE A 45 -2.96 -14.83 -26.65
C PHE A 45 -2.57 -14.77 -25.17
N LYS A 46 -2.92 -13.69 -24.44
CA LYS A 46 -2.58 -13.55 -23.02
C LYS A 46 -3.83 -13.66 -22.15
N LYS A 47 -3.78 -14.56 -21.17
CA LYS A 47 -4.74 -14.55 -20.06
C LYS A 47 -4.40 -13.38 -19.14
N THR A 48 -5.34 -12.45 -19.01
CA THR A 48 -5.23 -11.27 -18.14
C THR A 48 -6.00 -11.48 -16.85
N LEU A 49 -5.49 -10.91 -15.74
CA LEU A 49 -6.15 -10.91 -14.44
C LEU A 49 -7.28 -9.87 -14.41
N PHE A 50 -7.01 -8.70 -14.99
CA PHE A 50 -7.94 -7.59 -15.10
C PHE A 50 -8.48 -7.47 -16.53
N ASN A 51 -9.78 -7.20 -16.65
CA ASN A 51 -10.40 -6.86 -17.93
C ASN A 51 -9.85 -5.50 -18.44
N LEU A 52 -10.17 -5.14 -19.68
CA LEU A 52 -9.61 -3.93 -20.29
C LEU A 52 -9.96 -2.65 -19.51
N GLU A 53 -11.21 -2.52 -19.06
CA GLU A 53 -11.71 -1.35 -18.34
C GLU A 53 -11.02 -1.18 -16.98
N GLU A 54 -10.89 -2.28 -16.22
CA GLU A 54 -10.15 -2.31 -14.96
C GLU A 54 -8.69 -1.88 -15.16
N ARG A 55 -8.02 -2.39 -16.20
CA ARG A 55 -6.62 -2.02 -16.51
C ARG A 55 -6.48 -0.53 -16.85
N ILE A 56 -7.43 0.03 -17.62
CA ILE A 56 -7.46 1.45 -17.97
C ILE A 56 -7.71 2.30 -16.71
N MET A 57 -8.65 1.91 -15.85
CA MET A 57 -8.94 2.61 -14.60
C MET A 57 -7.71 2.63 -13.68
N LEU A 58 -7.06 1.48 -13.49
CA LEU A 58 -5.85 1.36 -12.69
C LEU A 58 -4.67 2.17 -13.27
N ALA A 59 -4.51 2.15 -14.59
CA ALA A 59 -3.53 2.97 -15.29
C ALA A 59 -3.79 4.47 -15.08
N ASN A 60 -5.04 4.92 -15.19
CA ASN A 60 -5.41 6.32 -14.95
C ASN A 60 -5.07 6.76 -13.53
N LYS A 61 -5.38 5.94 -12.51
CA LYS A 61 -5.01 6.22 -11.12
C LYS A 61 -3.50 6.41 -10.96
N ALA A 62 -2.71 5.48 -11.50
CA ALA A 62 -1.25 5.55 -11.42
C ALA A 62 -0.67 6.77 -12.17
N VAL A 63 -1.21 7.11 -13.35
CA VAL A 63 -0.80 8.29 -14.14
C VAL A 63 -1.14 9.59 -13.40
N SER A 64 -2.32 9.66 -12.78
CA SER A 64 -2.76 10.89 -12.12
C SER A 64 -2.00 11.14 -10.81
N ALA A 65 -1.78 10.10 -10.00
CA ALA A 65 -0.93 10.20 -8.80
C ALA A 65 0.53 10.56 -9.13
N ALA A 66 1.03 10.18 -10.32
CA ALA A 66 2.35 10.57 -10.80
C ALA A 66 2.42 12.02 -11.32
N GLY A 67 1.29 12.74 -11.37
CA GLY A 67 1.22 14.12 -11.86
C GLY A 67 1.34 14.24 -13.38
N LEU A 68 1.03 13.18 -14.13
CA LEU A 68 1.28 13.11 -15.58
C LEU A 68 0.03 13.39 -16.44
N SER A 69 -1.14 13.62 -15.84
CA SER A 69 -2.43 13.77 -16.54
C SER A 69 -2.51 14.93 -17.54
N ASN A 70 -1.60 15.91 -17.46
CA ASN A 70 -1.53 17.02 -18.40
C ASN A 70 -0.87 16.66 -19.74
N ARG A 71 0.02 15.66 -19.75
CA ARG A 71 0.77 15.23 -20.95
C ARG A 71 0.41 13.83 -21.41
N VAL A 72 -0.16 13.02 -20.53
CA VAL A 72 -0.45 11.60 -20.75
C VAL A 72 -1.96 11.35 -20.79
N GLU A 73 -2.41 10.70 -21.85
CA GLU A 73 -3.77 10.16 -21.96
C GLU A 73 -3.72 8.63 -21.92
N VAL A 74 -4.49 8.01 -21.03
CA VAL A 74 -4.62 6.55 -20.99
C VAL A 74 -5.70 6.11 -21.95
N VAL A 75 -5.36 5.19 -22.86
CA VAL A 75 -6.28 4.70 -23.90
C VAL A 75 -6.30 3.18 -23.93
N GLY A 76 -7.46 2.61 -24.25
CA GLY A 76 -7.60 1.20 -24.62
C GLY A 76 -7.52 1.03 -26.13
N PHE A 77 -6.96 -0.09 -26.60
CA PHE A 77 -7.07 -0.44 -28.01
C PHE A 77 -7.03 -1.95 -28.26
N GLU A 78 -7.58 -2.32 -29.41
CA GLU A 78 -7.54 -3.67 -29.96
C GLU A 78 -6.92 -3.68 -31.35
N GLY A 79 -6.38 -4.82 -31.76
CA GLY A 79 -5.73 -4.99 -33.05
C GLY A 79 -4.28 -4.49 -33.11
N LEU A 80 -3.81 -4.16 -34.30
CA LEU A 80 -2.41 -3.81 -34.53
C LEU A 80 -2.09 -2.40 -34.02
N LEU A 81 -1.06 -2.29 -33.17
CA LEU A 81 -0.52 -1.02 -32.67
C LEU A 81 -0.29 0.01 -33.77
N ARG A 82 0.26 -0.43 -34.91
CA ARG A 82 0.51 0.43 -36.07
C ARG A 82 -0.76 1.12 -36.55
N ASN A 83 -1.86 0.37 -36.67
CA ASN A 83 -3.12 0.92 -37.18
C ASN A 83 -3.65 2.00 -36.24
N TYR A 84 -3.61 1.74 -34.93
CA TYR A 84 -3.98 2.73 -33.93
C TYR A 84 -3.09 3.99 -34.02
N ALA A 85 -1.77 3.80 -34.12
CA ALA A 85 -0.83 4.92 -34.21
C ALA A 85 -1.06 5.76 -35.47
N THR A 86 -1.16 5.13 -36.64
CA THR A 86 -1.40 5.81 -37.92
C THR A 86 -2.73 6.57 -37.93
N SER A 87 -3.83 5.94 -37.49
CA SER A 87 -5.15 6.58 -37.47
C SER A 87 -5.24 7.78 -36.55
N ASN A 88 -4.37 7.86 -35.52
CA ASN A 88 -4.31 8.96 -34.57
C ASN A 88 -3.15 9.94 -34.86
N GLY A 89 -2.45 9.80 -36.00
CA GLY A 89 -1.33 10.67 -36.36
C GLY A 89 -0.14 10.59 -35.39
N ILE A 90 0.06 9.44 -34.75
CA ILE A 90 1.13 9.21 -33.77
C ILE A 90 2.38 8.74 -34.53
N GLY A 91 3.48 9.47 -34.40
CA GLY A 91 4.74 9.19 -35.11
C GLY A 91 5.78 8.43 -34.29
N PHE A 92 5.60 8.32 -32.98
CA PHE A 92 6.59 7.76 -32.07
C PHE A 92 6.02 6.67 -31.17
N ILE A 93 6.81 5.64 -30.92
CA ILE A 93 6.56 4.60 -29.93
C ILE A 93 7.55 4.81 -28.78
N VAL A 94 7.10 4.82 -27.53
CA VAL A 94 7.98 4.82 -26.36
C VAL A 94 8.09 3.39 -25.84
N ARG A 95 9.31 2.93 -25.56
CA ARG A 95 9.61 1.61 -24.99
C ARG A 95 10.71 1.71 -23.95
N GLY A 96 10.53 1.00 -22.84
CA GLY A 96 11.58 0.84 -21.83
C GLY A 96 12.37 -0.44 -22.07
N TYR A 97 13.66 -0.46 -21.74
CA TYR A 97 14.51 -1.66 -21.76
C TYR A 97 15.31 -1.76 -20.46
N ARG A 98 15.63 -2.99 -20.02
CA ARG A 98 16.21 -3.26 -18.69
C ARG A 98 17.70 -3.57 -18.73
N ASP A 99 18.11 -4.33 -19.74
CA ASP A 99 19.48 -4.78 -19.92
C ASP A 99 19.86 -4.76 -21.41
N GLY A 100 21.07 -5.27 -21.72
CA GLY A 100 21.54 -5.35 -23.11
C GLY A 100 20.69 -6.25 -24.01
N LYS A 101 20.12 -7.34 -23.47
CA LYS A 101 19.31 -8.28 -24.26
C LYS A 101 17.95 -7.69 -24.61
N ASP A 102 17.30 -7.04 -23.65
CA ASP A 102 16.07 -6.29 -23.87
C ASP A 102 16.30 -5.17 -24.88
N ALA A 103 17.43 -4.46 -24.78
CA ALA A 103 17.79 -3.39 -25.72
C ALA A 103 17.95 -3.90 -27.16
N GLU A 104 18.62 -5.04 -27.33
CA GLU A 104 18.78 -5.69 -28.65
C GLU A 104 17.42 -6.11 -29.24
N TYR A 105 16.57 -6.75 -28.44
CA TYR A 105 15.22 -7.14 -28.86
C TYR A 105 14.37 -5.93 -29.26
N GLU A 106 14.31 -4.90 -28.41
CA GLU A 106 13.54 -3.69 -28.67
C GLU A 106 14.10 -2.89 -29.85
N SER A 107 15.42 -2.92 -30.09
CA SER A 107 16.04 -2.31 -31.28
C SER A 107 15.63 -3.04 -32.56
N GLY A 108 15.54 -4.37 -32.53
CA GLY A 108 14.99 -5.14 -33.65
C GLY A 108 13.55 -4.75 -33.97
N LEU A 109 12.72 -4.63 -32.93
CA LEU A 109 11.33 -4.20 -33.08
C LEU A 109 11.21 -2.73 -33.53
N ALA A 110 12.12 -1.87 -33.10
CA ALA A 110 12.22 -0.48 -33.56
C ALA A 110 12.49 -0.40 -35.07
N ASN A 111 13.42 -1.20 -35.58
CA ASN A 111 13.71 -1.26 -37.02
C ASN A 111 12.51 -1.77 -37.82
N PHE A 112 11.81 -2.79 -37.31
CA PHE A 112 10.58 -3.28 -37.92
C PHE A 112 9.51 -2.17 -37.99
N ASN A 113 9.27 -1.47 -36.88
CA ASN A 113 8.31 -0.37 -36.82
C ASN A 113 8.70 0.83 -37.72
N ALA A 114 9.99 1.09 -37.88
CA ALA A 114 10.50 2.14 -38.77
C ALA A 114 10.12 1.89 -40.24
N GLY A 115 10.09 0.63 -40.68
CA GLY A 115 9.59 0.24 -42.00
C GLY A 115 8.12 0.61 -42.25
N TYR A 116 7.38 0.91 -41.18
CA TYR A 116 5.99 1.36 -41.23
C TYR A 116 5.80 2.85 -40.88
N GLY A 117 6.89 3.62 -40.78
CA GLY A 117 6.87 5.05 -40.49
C GLY A 117 6.79 5.41 -39.00
N LEU A 118 6.94 4.44 -38.09
CA LEU A 118 6.92 4.67 -36.64
C LEU A 118 8.34 4.67 -36.07
N LYS A 119 8.71 5.73 -35.36
CA LYS A 119 10.02 5.84 -34.71
C LYS A 119 9.93 5.34 -33.28
N THR A 120 10.86 4.50 -32.83
CA THR A 120 10.89 4.07 -31.42
C THR A 120 11.87 4.92 -30.61
N TRP A 121 11.40 5.42 -29.48
CA TRP A 121 12.17 6.06 -28.43
C TRP A 121 12.42 5.04 -27.31
N LEU A 122 13.67 4.58 -27.21
CA LEU A 122 14.10 3.66 -26.17
C LEU A 122 14.51 4.42 -24.90
N VAL A 123 13.96 4.00 -23.77
CA VAL A 123 14.22 4.57 -22.45
C VAL A 123 14.90 3.52 -21.59
N PRO A 124 16.12 3.76 -21.07
CA PRO A 124 16.72 2.85 -20.11
C PRO A 124 15.91 2.84 -18.81
N ALA A 125 15.59 1.65 -18.31
CA ALA A 125 15.01 1.50 -16.99
C ALA A 125 16.04 1.89 -15.92
N LYS A 126 15.60 2.62 -14.90
CA LYS A 126 16.40 2.85 -13.70
C LYS A 126 16.63 1.52 -12.98
N LYS A 127 17.81 1.35 -12.40
CA LYS A 127 18.22 0.11 -11.72
C LYS A 127 17.22 -0.31 -10.63
N GLU A 128 16.61 0.65 -9.96
CA GLU A 128 15.65 0.43 -8.87
C GLU A 128 14.31 -0.15 -9.34
N VAL A 129 13.98 -0.04 -10.64
CA VAL A 129 12.70 -0.51 -11.20
C VAL A 129 12.87 -1.51 -12.35
N ALA A 130 14.11 -1.84 -12.71
CA ALA A 130 14.44 -2.69 -13.85
C ALA A 130 13.87 -4.12 -13.69
N ASP A 131 13.88 -4.65 -12.47
CA ASP A 131 13.45 -6.04 -12.20
C ASP A 131 11.92 -6.19 -12.04
N ILE A 132 11.17 -5.09 -12.04
CA ILE A 132 9.73 -5.12 -11.81
C ILE A 132 9.03 -5.61 -13.07
N SER A 133 8.29 -6.71 -12.99
CA SER A 133 7.35 -7.15 -14.04
C SER A 133 5.97 -7.39 -13.45
N SER A 134 4.92 -7.22 -14.26
CA SER A 134 3.55 -7.52 -13.85
C SER A 134 3.37 -8.96 -13.38
N SER A 135 4.11 -9.91 -13.96
CA SER A 135 4.09 -11.32 -13.51
C SER A 135 4.70 -11.50 -12.12
N VAL A 136 5.84 -10.86 -11.85
CA VAL A 136 6.48 -10.89 -10.51
C VAL A 136 5.57 -10.24 -9.47
N VAL A 137 5.00 -9.07 -9.78
CA VAL A 137 4.06 -8.39 -8.88
C VAL A 137 2.88 -9.31 -8.54
N LYS A 138 2.26 -9.94 -9.54
CA LYS A 138 1.16 -10.88 -9.30
C LYS A 138 1.59 -12.09 -8.48
N ALA A 139 2.76 -12.66 -8.74
CA ALA A 139 3.27 -13.82 -7.98
C ALA A 139 3.52 -13.48 -6.50
N VAL A 140 4.17 -12.34 -6.23
CA VAL A 140 4.39 -11.85 -4.86
C VAL A 140 3.04 -11.60 -4.18
N VAL A 141 2.08 -11.01 -4.90
CA VAL A 141 0.76 -10.82 -4.32
C VAL A 141 0.06 -12.17 -4.05
N SER A 142 0.06 -13.13 -4.96
CA SER A 142 -0.58 -14.43 -4.70
C SER A 142 -0.04 -15.14 -3.44
N GLU A 143 1.22 -14.89 -3.08
CA GLU A 143 1.88 -15.47 -1.89
C GLU A 143 1.80 -14.59 -0.63
N PHE A 144 0.84 -13.67 -0.57
CA PHE A 144 0.64 -12.75 0.57
C PHE A 144 1.73 -11.70 0.76
N GLY A 145 2.74 -11.66 -0.12
CA GLY A 145 3.82 -10.68 -0.12
C GLY A 145 3.37 -9.24 -0.36
N LEU A 146 4.05 -8.27 0.24
CA LEU A 146 3.74 -6.86 0.11
C LEU A 146 4.41 -6.21 -1.13
N VAL A 147 3.64 -5.44 -1.90
CA VAL A 147 4.10 -4.81 -3.16
C VAL A 147 3.91 -3.28 -3.19
N HIS A 148 3.76 -2.65 -2.03
CA HIS A 148 3.43 -1.21 -1.92
C HIS A 148 4.49 -0.28 -2.54
N ASP A 149 5.74 -0.74 -2.67
CA ASP A 149 6.82 0.01 -3.34
C ASP A 149 6.92 -0.28 -4.84
N LEU A 150 6.18 -1.28 -5.35
CA LEU A 150 6.25 -1.73 -6.74
C LEU A 150 5.13 -1.18 -7.62
N VAL A 151 4.00 -0.81 -7.01
CA VAL A 151 2.79 -0.36 -7.71
C VAL A 151 2.10 0.77 -6.97
N HIS A 152 1.23 1.48 -7.68
CA HIS A 152 0.32 2.46 -7.09
C HIS A 152 -0.65 1.80 -6.09
N PRO A 153 -1.08 2.47 -5.00
CA PRO A 153 -1.96 1.87 -3.98
C PRO A 153 -3.28 1.31 -4.50
N ALA A 154 -3.90 1.98 -5.49
CA ALA A 154 -5.11 1.46 -6.15
C ALA A 154 -4.86 0.11 -6.86
N VAL A 155 -3.67 -0.07 -7.43
CA VAL A 155 -3.27 -1.32 -8.10
C VAL A 155 -3.01 -2.40 -7.06
N LYS A 156 -2.30 -2.07 -5.97
CA LYS A 156 -2.07 -2.99 -4.84
C LYS A 156 -3.39 -3.49 -4.29
N GLN A 157 -4.32 -2.59 -3.99
CA GLN A 157 -5.63 -2.94 -3.45
C GLN A 157 -6.41 -3.87 -4.41
N ALA A 158 -6.49 -3.52 -5.69
CA ALA A 158 -7.20 -4.36 -6.68
C ALA A 158 -6.56 -5.75 -6.84
N LEU A 159 -5.23 -5.85 -6.73
CA LEU A 159 -4.53 -7.14 -6.72
C LEU A 159 -4.86 -7.97 -5.47
N GLU A 160 -4.85 -7.36 -4.29
CA GLU A 160 -5.18 -8.01 -3.03
C GLU A 160 -6.62 -8.52 -3.01
N GLU A 161 -7.57 -7.71 -3.48
CA GLU A 161 -8.98 -8.07 -3.58
C GLU A 161 -9.18 -9.23 -4.58
N LYS A 162 -8.55 -9.16 -5.77
CA LYS A 162 -8.79 -10.16 -6.84
C LYS A 162 -8.04 -11.47 -6.65
N LEU A 163 -6.84 -11.45 -6.05
CA LEU A 163 -6.01 -12.65 -5.88
C LEU A 163 -6.17 -13.30 -4.51
N ARG A 164 -6.52 -12.54 -3.48
CA ARG A 164 -6.60 -13.03 -2.09
C ARG A 164 -7.98 -12.88 -1.47
N GLY A 165 -8.87 -12.06 -2.06
CA GLY A 165 -10.18 -11.77 -1.46
C GLY A 165 -10.09 -10.95 -0.17
N VAL A 166 -9.03 -10.16 0.00
CA VAL A 166 -8.83 -9.34 1.21
C VAL A 166 -8.91 -7.85 0.92
N THR A 167 -9.58 -7.10 1.81
CA THR A 167 -9.61 -5.63 1.81
C THR A 167 -9.04 -5.13 3.14
N LEU A 168 -7.89 -4.45 3.09
CA LEU A 168 -7.19 -3.98 4.30
C LEU A 168 -7.65 -2.59 4.71
N LEU A 169 -7.95 -2.42 6.00
CA LEU A 169 -8.27 -1.14 6.64
C LEU A 169 -7.41 -0.97 7.89
N GLY A 170 -6.65 0.11 7.96
CA GLY A 170 -5.93 0.49 9.17
C GLY A 170 -6.86 1.16 10.17
N VAL A 171 -6.75 0.80 11.45
CA VAL A 171 -7.40 1.51 12.55
C VAL A 171 -6.32 2.23 13.34
N THR A 172 -6.45 3.54 13.46
CA THR A 172 -5.48 4.36 14.19
C THR A 172 -6.16 5.38 15.08
N GLY A 173 -5.41 5.89 16.06
CA GLY A 173 -5.90 6.73 17.14
C GLY A 173 -4.89 6.73 18.28
N ASN A 174 -4.88 7.79 19.07
CA ASN A 174 -3.93 7.93 20.17
C ASN A 174 -4.14 6.85 21.24
N MET A 175 -3.12 6.65 22.07
CA MET A 175 -3.22 5.73 23.21
C MET A 175 -4.43 6.13 24.07
N GLY A 176 -5.31 5.17 24.37
CA GLY A 176 -6.57 5.40 25.08
C GLY A 176 -7.79 5.69 24.19
N ALA A 177 -7.63 5.82 22.86
CA ALA A 177 -8.74 6.06 21.92
C ALA A 177 -9.65 4.83 21.67
N GLY A 178 -9.42 3.70 22.33
CA GLY A 178 -10.31 2.54 22.26
C GLY A 178 -10.19 1.66 20.99
N LYS A 179 -9.08 1.72 20.24
CA LYS A 179 -8.85 0.96 19.00
C LYS A 179 -9.24 -0.53 19.08
N THR A 180 -8.61 -1.28 19.98
CA THR A 180 -8.87 -2.71 20.14
C THR A 180 -10.33 -3.01 20.51
N THR A 181 -10.96 -2.15 21.31
CA THR A 181 -12.38 -2.28 21.67
C THR A 181 -13.26 -2.02 20.46
N PHE A 182 -13.00 -0.94 19.72
CA PHE A 182 -13.72 -0.60 18.49
C PHE A 182 -13.65 -1.74 17.47
N CYS A 183 -12.45 -2.28 17.19
CA CYS A 183 -12.27 -3.37 16.24
C CYS A 183 -13.08 -4.60 16.63
N LYS A 184 -13.01 -5.04 17.90
CA LYS A 184 -13.79 -6.18 18.41
C LYS A 184 -15.29 -5.94 18.30
N SER A 185 -15.76 -4.77 18.71
CA SER A 185 -17.19 -4.43 18.65
C SER A 185 -17.71 -4.32 17.21
N LEU A 186 -16.91 -3.82 16.26
CA LEU A 186 -17.28 -3.76 14.84
C LEU A 186 -17.38 -5.17 14.23
N VAL A 187 -16.43 -6.05 14.55
CA VAL A 187 -16.47 -7.47 14.14
C VAL A 187 -17.73 -8.16 14.69
N ASP A 188 -17.98 -8.03 16.00
CA ASP A 188 -19.15 -8.62 16.66
C ASP A 188 -20.47 -8.08 16.09
N TYR A 189 -20.53 -6.76 15.86
CA TYR A 189 -21.72 -6.12 15.29
C TYR A 189 -21.98 -6.61 13.86
N SER A 190 -20.94 -6.67 13.01
CA SER A 190 -21.07 -7.15 11.63
C SER A 190 -21.57 -8.59 11.60
N SER A 191 -20.96 -9.48 12.40
CA SER A 191 -21.34 -10.90 12.48
C SER A 191 -22.79 -11.09 12.94
N LYS A 192 -23.24 -10.34 13.96
CA LYS A 192 -24.61 -10.47 14.50
C LYS A 192 -25.70 -9.91 13.59
N ASN A 193 -25.37 -8.97 12.71
CA ASN A 193 -26.36 -8.25 11.88
C ASN A 193 -26.29 -8.65 10.40
N GLY A 194 -25.63 -9.75 10.04
CA GLY A 194 -25.48 -10.20 8.65
C GLY A 194 -24.69 -9.22 7.77
N GLY A 195 -23.76 -8.48 8.39
CA GLY A 195 -22.84 -7.59 7.69
C GLY A 195 -21.72 -8.34 6.96
N PRO A 196 -20.75 -7.61 6.37
CA PRO A 196 -19.63 -8.22 5.67
C PRO A 196 -18.75 -9.03 6.62
N GLU A 197 -17.99 -9.98 6.06
CA GLU A 197 -16.95 -10.69 6.81
C GLU A 197 -15.85 -9.70 7.21
N ILE A 198 -15.65 -9.53 8.53
CA ILE A 198 -14.64 -8.64 9.08
C ILE A 198 -13.76 -9.44 10.06
N SER A 199 -12.47 -9.40 9.83
CA SER A 199 -11.42 -9.92 10.72
C SER A 199 -10.62 -8.78 11.36
N HIS A 200 -9.96 -9.06 12.47
CA HIS A 200 -9.14 -8.09 13.20
C HIS A 200 -7.74 -8.65 13.48
N ILE A 201 -6.71 -7.85 13.17
CA ILE A 201 -5.31 -8.07 13.52
C ILE A 201 -4.90 -6.96 14.48
N ASP A 202 -4.55 -7.34 15.71
CA ASP A 202 -3.79 -6.48 16.62
C ASP A 202 -2.30 -6.60 16.24
N PHE A 203 -1.81 -5.61 15.49
CA PHE A 203 -0.45 -5.63 14.96
C PHE A 203 0.59 -5.50 16.07
N ASP A 204 0.31 -4.72 17.12
CA ASP A 204 1.20 -4.57 18.26
C ASP A 204 1.37 -5.92 19.00
N GLN A 205 0.28 -6.67 19.20
CA GLN A 205 0.33 -8.02 19.76
C GLN A 205 1.08 -9.00 18.86
N LEU A 206 0.90 -8.89 17.54
CA LEU A 206 1.60 -9.73 16.56
C LEU A 206 3.12 -9.50 16.64
N VAL A 207 3.56 -8.24 16.64
CA VAL A 207 4.98 -7.87 16.77
C VAL A 207 5.53 -8.29 18.12
N HIS A 208 4.75 -8.16 19.20
CA HIS A 208 5.17 -8.62 20.53
C HIS A 208 5.55 -10.10 20.55
N SER A 209 4.92 -10.94 19.72
CA SER A 209 5.25 -12.37 19.64
C SER A 209 6.70 -12.66 19.22
N LEU A 210 7.34 -11.75 18.49
CA LEU A 210 8.75 -11.88 18.09
C LEU A 210 9.71 -11.90 19.28
N TYR A 211 9.35 -11.25 20.39
CA TYR A 211 10.23 -11.17 21.54
C TYR A 211 10.36 -12.48 22.30
N PHE A 212 9.35 -13.35 22.24
CA PHE A 212 9.31 -14.60 23.00
C PHE A 212 9.16 -15.85 22.13
N GLY A 213 8.95 -15.71 20.82
CA GLY A 213 8.86 -16.85 19.90
C GLY A 213 10.14 -17.69 19.84
N SER A 214 10.00 -18.98 19.56
CA SER A 214 11.13 -19.92 19.41
C SER A 214 11.62 -20.07 17.97
N SER A 215 11.00 -19.39 17.01
CA SER A 215 11.40 -19.47 15.61
C SER A 215 12.79 -18.85 15.38
N PRO A 216 13.55 -19.29 14.35
CA PRO A 216 14.84 -18.69 14.01
C PRO A 216 14.76 -17.16 13.80
N MET A 217 13.65 -16.68 13.24
CA MET A 217 13.36 -15.25 13.10
C MET A 217 13.25 -14.55 14.46
N SER A 218 12.53 -15.13 15.42
CA SER A 218 12.37 -14.57 16.77
C SER A 218 13.70 -14.58 17.54
N CYS A 219 14.51 -15.64 17.40
CA CYS A 219 15.87 -15.69 17.95
C CYS A 219 16.74 -14.57 17.36
N SER A 220 16.78 -14.44 16.03
CA SER A 220 17.56 -13.39 15.37
C SER A 220 17.14 -11.97 15.78
N VAL A 221 15.84 -11.74 15.99
CA VAL A 221 15.34 -10.46 16.53
C VAL A 221 15.89 -10.20 17.93
N ARG A 222 15.82 -11.19 18.83
CA ARG A 222 16.39 -11.05 20.19
C ARG A 222 17.89 -10.79 20.15
N ASP A 223 18.63 -11.50 19.32
CA ASP A 223 20.08 -11.34 19.20
C ASP A 223 20.44 -9.92 18.73
N LYS A 224 19.77 -9.41 17.69
CA LYS A 224 19.95 -8.02 17.22
C LYS A 224 19.58 -6.98 18.26
N ILE A 225 18.50 -7.20 19.01
CA ILE A 225 18.09 -6.31 20.11
C ILE A 225 19.18 -6.32 21.19
N LYS A 226 19.72 -7.49 21.54
CA LYS A 226 20.80 -7.65 22.50
C LYS A 226 22.07 -6.94 22.06
N GLU A 227 22.46 -7.07 20.79
CA GLU A 227 23.61 -6.37 20.21
C GLU A 227 23.44 -4.85 20.24
N SER A 228 22.23 -4.36 19.97
CA SER A 228 21.97 -2.91 19.80
C SER A 228 21.70 -2.18 21.11
N PHE A 229 21.09 -2.84 22.09
CA PHE A 229 20.61 -2.22 23.34
C PHE A 229 21.23 -2.80 24.62
N GLY A 230 22.13 -3.79 24.48
CA GLY A 230 22.87 -4.41 25.58
C GLY A 230 22.19 -5.65 26.15
N GLU A 231 22.95 -6.50 26.86
CA GLU A 231 22.41 -7.71 27.49
C GLU A 231 21.59 -7.45 28.75
N ASN A 232 21.78 -6.30 29.40
CA ASN A 232 21.14 -5.90 30.64
C ASN A 232 19.61 -5.77 30.58
N ILE A 233 19.05 -5.74 29.37
CA ILE A 233 17.59 -5.78 29.13
C ILE A 233 17.04 -7.20 29.03
N PHE A 234 17.86 -8.24 29.09
CA PHE A 234 17.42 -9.63 29.16
C PHE A 234 17.51 -10.13 30.60
N ASP A 235 16.56 -10.95 31.00
CA ASP A 235 16.55 -11.71 32.24
C ASP A 235 16.34 -13.20 31.96
N GLU A 236 16.24 -14.02 33.00
CA GLU A 236 16.04 -15.47 32.93
C GLU A 236 14.76 -15.87 32.15
N ASN A 237 13.80 -14.96 32.00
CA ASN A 237 12.55 -15.16 31.25
C ASN A 237 12.60 -14.54 29.84
N GLY A 238 13.74 -13.99 29.42
CA GLY A 238 13.94 -13.39 28.10
C GLY A 238 13.97 -11.86 28.11
N LEU A 239 13.44 -11.23 27.05
CA LEU A 239 13.52 -9.77 26.88
C LEU A 239 12.62 -9.03 27.86
N ASN A 240 13.21 -8.18 28.69
CA ASN A 240 12.51 -7.29 29.60
C ASN A 240 12.04 -6.01 28.87
N ARG A 241 10.79 -6.03 28.41
CA ARG A 241 10.18 -4.91 27.66
C ARG A 241 10.16 -3.59 28.41
N LYS A 242 10.03 -3.59 29.74
CA LYS A 242 10.03 -2.35 30.54
C LYS A 242 11.40 -1.68 30.51
N LYS A 243 12.48 -2.47 30.62
CA LYS A 243 13.84 -1.95 30.47
C LYS A 243 14.11 -1.44 29.05
N LEU A 244 13.73 -2.21 28.03
CA LEU A 244 13.87 -1.78 26.63
C LEU A 244 13.09 -0.48 26.37
N ALA A 245 11.84 -0.40 26.84
CA ALA A 245 11.02 0.81 26.77
C ALA A 245 11.71 2.02 27.41
N GLY A 246 12.29 1.85 28.61
CA GLY A 246 13.03 2.92 29.29
C GLY A 246 14.25 3.43 28.52
N ILE A 247 14.88 2.58 27.70
CA ILE A 247 16.01 2.96 26.84
C ILE A 247 15.54 3.65 25.55
N VAL A 248 14.45 3.15 24.96
CA VAL A 248 14.02 3.51 23.61
C VAL A 248 13.08 4.72 23.60
N PHE A 249 12.12 4.84 24.52
CA PHE A 249 11.08 5.88 24.41
C PHE A 249 11.59 7.32 24.56
N GLY A 250 12.74 7.53 25.20
CA GLY A 250 13.35 8.84 25.35
C GLY A 250 14.27 9.27 24.20
N ASP A 251 14.52 8.40 23.21
CA ASP A 251 15.56 8.60 22.20
C ASP A 251 15.04 8.22 20.80
N GLU A 252 15.00 9.18 19.88
CA GLU A 252 14.53 8.97 18.50
C GLU A 252 15.43 8.02 17.72
N SER A 253 16.76 8.13 17.86
CA SER A 253 17.70 7.26 17.14
C SER A 253 17.53 5.80 17.56
N LYS A 254 17.34 5.56 18.86
CA LYS A 254 17.08 4.21 19.39
C LYS A 254 15.72 3.66 18.96
N ARG A 255 14.68 4.51 18.84
CA ARG A 255 13.39 4.11 18.27
C ARG A 255 13.52 3.68 16.82
N THR A 256 14.23 4.45 16.01
CA THR A 256 14.50 4.12 14.61
C THR A 256 15.27 2.81 14.50
N GLU A 257 16.27 2.57 15.35
CA GLU A 257 17.03 1.33 15.33
C GLU A 257 16.17 0.12 15.72
N LEU A 258 15.34 0.23 16.76
CA LEU A 258 14.40 -0.84 17.12
C LEU A 258 13.39 -1.11 15.99
N ALA A 259 12.84 -0.05 15.38
CA ALA A 259 11.94 -0.18 14.23
C ALA A 259 12.63 -0.86 13.04
N ARG A 260 13.89 -0.56 12.78
CA ARG A 260 14.70 -1.21 11.74
C ARG A 260 14.84 -2.71 12.00
N ILE A 261 15.20 -3.10 13.22
CA ILE A 261 15.33 -4.51 13.62
C ILE A 261 14.00 -5.28 13.43
N LEU A 262 12.88 -4.65 13.77
CA LEU A 262 11.57 -5.28 13.74
C LEU A 262 10.87 -5.21 12.39
N SER A 263 11.27 -4.30 11.50
CA SER A 263 10.58 -4.01 10.24
C SER A 263 10.23 -5.26 9.42
N VAL A 264 11.23 -5.97 8.91
CA VAL A 264 11.03 -7.17 8.07
C VAL A 264 10.31 -8.29 8.82
N PRO A 265 10.73 -8.70 10.04
CA PRO A 265 10.02 -9.73 10.80
C PRO A 265 8.53 -9.43 11.05
N SER A 266 8.20 -8.16 11.31
CA SER A 266 6.82 -7.73 11.56
C SER A 266 5.95 -7.87 10.32
N LEU A 267 6.50 -7.54 9.14
CA LEU A 267 5.80 -7.73 7.87
C LEU A 267 5.60 -9.22 7.57
N VAL A 268 6.61 -10.06 7.79
CA VAL A 268 6.48 -11.52 7.58
C VAL A 268 5.36 -12.11 8.46
N LEU A 269 5.28 -11.71 9.73
CA LEU A 269 4.17 -12.16 10.59
C LEU A 269 2.81 -11.68 10.10
N LEU A 270 2.72 -10.45 9.60
CA LEU A 270 1.48 -9.92 9.04
C LEU A 270 1.06 -10.71 7.79
N GLU A 271 1.99 -10.99 6.87
CA GLU A 271 1.75 -11.79 5.68
C GLU A 271 1.27 -13.20 6.05
N GLN A 272 1.91 -13.84 7.04
CA GLN A 272 1.48 -15.13 7.57
C GLN A 272 0.07 -15.08 8.13
N LYS A 273 -0.26 -14.02 8.88
CA LYS A 273 -1.58 -13.88 9.50
C LYS A 273 -2.68 -13.61 8.48
N LEU A 274 -2.37 -12.84 7.43
CA LEU A 274 -3.30 -12.54 6.33
C LEU A 274 -3.66 -13.78 5.51
N ARG A 275 -2.80 -14.81 5.43
CA ARG A 275 -3.10 -16.09 4.75
C ARG A 275 -4.33 -16.81 5.31
N GLU A 276 -4.66 -16.54 6.56
CA GLU A 276 -5.77 -17.17 7.29
C GLU A 276 -7.09 -16.38 7.17
N MET A 277 -7.09 -15.25 6.44
CA MET A 277 -8.19 -14.29 6.45
C MET A 277 -8.79 -14.08 5.06
N ASN A 278 -10.09 -13.81 5.04
CA ASN A 278 -10.84 -13.36 3.86
C ASN A 278 -11.70 -12.16 4.22
N GLY A 279 -12.18 -11.45 3.20
CA GLY A 279 -13.04 -10.29 3.39
C GLY A 279 -12.27 -9.08 3.93
N MET A 280 -12.91 -8.31 4.79
CA MET A 280 -12.33 -7.08 5.32
C MET A 280 -11.43 -7.39 6.51
N VAL A 281 -10.23 -6.82 6.55
CA VAL A 281 -9.28 -7.01 7.65
C VAL A 281 -8.95 -5.66 8.27
N LEU A 282 -9.35 -5.49 9.53
CA LEU A 282 -8.97 -4.37 10.37
C LEU A 282 -7.57 -4.61 10.94
N VAL A 283 -6.62 -3.76 10.61
CA VAL A 283 -5.27 -3.79 11.17
C VAL A 283 -5.18 -2.67 12.21
N ASP A 284 -5.22 -3.02 13.50
CA ASP A 284 -5.00 -2.09 14.61
C ASP A 284 -3.50 -1.97 14.87
N ALA A 285 -2.97 -0.75 14.73
CA ALA A 285 -1.57 -0.46 15.09
C ALA A 285 -1.46 0.91 15.75
N ALA A 286 -0.65 1.01 16.80
CA ALA A 286 -0.43 2.27 17.50
C ALA A 286 0.27 3.35 16.67
N TYR A 287 1.11 2.96 15.69
CA TYR A 287 2.08 3.85 15.03
C TYR A 287 1.97 3.87 13.50
N PHE A 288 0.75 3.92 12.96
CA PHE A 288 0.54 3.96 11.51
C PHE A 288 1.22 5.16 10.83
N THR A 289 1.14 6.33 11.46
CA THR A 289 1.66 7.58 10.88
C THR A 289 3.14 7.77 11.15
N GLU A 290 3.60 7.37 12.34
CA GLU A 290 4.95 7.59 12.84
C GLU A 290 5.98 6.76 12.08
N TYR A 291 5.60 5.56 11.61
CA TYR A 291 6.48 4.68 10.83
C TYR A 291 6.07 4.51 9.36
N ASN A 292 5.26 5.45 8.83
CA ASN A 292 4.82 5.43 7.43
C ASN A 292 4.20 4.08 7.00
N MET A 293 3.32 3.52 7.83
CA MET A 293 2.68 2.23 7.56
C MET A 293 1.38 2.33 6.76
N LEU A 294 0.94 3.54 6.41
CA LEU A 294 -0.24 3.77 5.56
C LEU A 294 -0.24 2.94 4.25
N PRO A 295 0.89 2.74 3.54
CA PRO A 295 0.93 1.91 2.34
C PRO A 295 0.55 0.44 2.58
N LEU A 296 0.74 -0.09 3.80
CA LEU A 296 0.39 -1.47 4.13
C LEU A 296 -1.11 -1.73 3.94
N VAL A 297 -1.92 -0.75 4.32
CA VAL A 297 -3.39 -0.81 4.27
C VAL A 297 -3.96 0.00 3.11
N ASN A 298 -3.18 0.21 2.04
CA ASN A 298 -3.61 0.97 0.85
C ASN A 298 -4.09 2.39 1.15
N TYR A 299 -3.59 2.99 2.24
CA TYR A 299 -4.05 4.28 2.77
C TYR A 299 -5.53 4.29 3.18
N ASN A 300 -6.15 3.12 3.40
CA ASN A 300 -7.50 3.01 3.93
C ASN A 300 -7.45 3.07 5.46
N MET A 301 -8.00 4.13 6.04
CA MET A 301 -7.87 4.45 7.46
C MET A 301 -9.21 4.74 8.11
N ILE A 302 -9.45 4.10 9.24
CA ILE A 302 -10.43 4.51 10.24
C ILE A 302 -9.65 5.23 11.35
N PHE A 303 -10.03 6.47 11.60
CA PHE A 303 -9.40 7.32 12.59
C PHE A 303 -10.30 7.45 13.82
N LEU A 304 -9.82 6.99 14.97
CA LEU A 304 -10.53 7.11 16.23
C LEU A 304 -10.13 8.39 16.94
N SER A 305 -11.06 9.34 16.99
CA SER A 305 -10.94 10.56 17.78
C SER A 305 -11.47 10.33 19.19
N CYS A 306 -10.85 11.00 20.17
CA CYS A 306 -11.30 10.96 21.56
C CYS A 306 -10.88 12.26 22.26
N ASP A 307 -11.78 12.83 23.06
CA ASP A 307 -11.44 13.95 23.94
C ASP A 307 -10.26 13.57 24.84
N ASP A 308 -9.33 14.51 25.03
CA ASP A 308 -8.11 14.25 25.77
C ASP A 308 -8.41 13.90 27.24
N ASN A 309 -9.38 14.55 27.89
CA ASN A 309 -9.70 14.25 29.29
C ASN A 309 -10.24 12.83 29.44
N GLU A 310 -11.15 12.43 28.54
CA GLU A 310 -11.70 11.07 28.53
C GLU A 310 -10.63 10.03 28.20
N ARG A 311 -9.73 10.33 27.27
CA ARG A 311 -8.57 9.50 26.93
C ARG A 311 -7.64 9.31 28.14
N TYR A 312 -7.30 10.39 28.85
CA TYR A 312 -6.49 10.34 30.08
C TYR A 312 -7.17 9.52 31.17
N ARG A 313 -8.48 9.72 31.39
CA ARG A 313 -9.28 8.94 32.35
C ARG A 313 -9.18 7.44 32.06
N ARG A 314 -9.41 7.02 30.82
CA ARG A 314 -9.32 5.61 30.39
C ARG A 314 -7.94 5.00 30.61
N ILE A 315 -6.87 5.75 30.36
CA ILE A 315 -5.50 5.24 30.56
C ILE A 315 -5.23 5.03 32.05
N LEU A 316 -5.62 5.97 32.90
CA LEU A 316 -5.42 5.88 34.36
C LEU A 316 -6.20 4.71 34.97
N GLU A 317 -7.45 4.50 34.54
CA GLU A 317 -8.30 3.41 35.01
C GLU A 317 -7.80 2.03 34.57
N ARG A 318 -7.33 1.91 33.32
CA ARG A 318 -6.92 0.63 32.75
C ARG A 318 -5.52 0.18 33.18
N ASP A 319 -4.55 1.10 33.12
CA ASP A 319 -3.14 0.69 33.13
C ASP A 319 -2.47 0.82 34.51
N LYS A 320 -3.13 1.38 35.53
CA LYS A 320 -2.55 1.69 36.86
C LYS A 320 -1.17 2.39 36.74
N MET A 321 -0.97 3.15 35.67
CA MET A 321 0.30 3.81 35.34
C MET A 321 0.39 5.18 36.03
N GLY A 322 1.61 5.56 36.43
CA GLY A 322 1.88 6.89 36.98
C GLY A 322 1.72 8.00 35.93
N PRO A 323 1.39 9.25 36.33
CA PRO A 323 1.15 10.37 35.40
C PRO A 323 2.33 10.70 34.47
N GLU A 324 3.57 10.42 34.86
CA GLU A 324 4.76 10.66 34.03
C GLU A 324 4.91 9.64 32.90
N GLU A 325 4.60 8.37 33.16
CA GLU A 325 4.71 7.29 32.17
C GLU A 325 3.64 7.44 31.06
N VAL A 326 2.45 7.91 31.43
CA VAL A 326 1.38 8.27 30.48
C VAL A 326 1.81 9.44 29.60
N ARG A 327 2.45 10.46 30.19
CA ARG A 327 2.99 11.61 29.44
C ARG A 327 4.08 11.20 28.47
N ALA A 328 5.05 10.40 28.88
CA ALA A 328 6.14 9.92 28.02
C ALA A 328 5.65 9.09 26.82
N LYS A 329 4.66 8.21 27.02
CA LYS A 329 4.05 7.44 25.91
C LYS A 329 3.19 8.31 25.00
N THR A 330 2.49 9.31 25.55
CA THR A 330 1.68 10.24 24.76
C THR A 330 2.58 11.15 23.91
N SER A 331 3.71 11.63 24.44
CA SER A 331 4.67 12.45 23.68
C SER A 331 5.41 11.68 22.59
N ALA A 332 5.44 10.34 22.66
CA ALA A 332 6.00 9.50 21.61
C ALA A 332 5.07 9.32 20.40
N GLN A 333 3.80 9.74 20.51
CA GLN A 333 2.81 9.71 19.44
C GLN A 333 2.58 11.11 18.87
N HIS A 334 2.28 11.18 17.57
CA HIS A 334 1.85 12.45 16.99
C HIS A 334 0.52 12.92 17.63
N PRO A 335 0.32 14.23 17.84
CA PRO A 335 -0.98 14.79 18.21
C PRO A 335 -2.08 14.35 17.24
N GLN A 336 -3.32 14.28 17.73
CA GLN A 336 -4.47 13.77 16.97
C GLN A 336 -4.64 14.53 15.64
N ASP A 337 -4.59 15.86 15.68
CA ASP A 337 -4.72 16.72 14.49
C ASP A 337 -3.59 16.51 13.49
N LEU A 338 -2.37 16.32 13.98
CA LEU A 338 -1.21 16.05 13.13
C LEU A 338 -1.37 14.69 12.43
N LYS A 339 -1.79 13.64 13.13
CA LYS A 339 -2.07 12.33 12.53
C LYS A 339 -3.12 12.43 11.42
N ARG A 340 -4.23 13.08 11.73
CA ARG A 340 -5.33 13.31 10.78
C ARG A 340 -4.83 14.02 9.52
N SER A 341 -4.09 15.12 9.69
CA SER A 341 -3.52 15.87 8.58
C SER A 341 -2.54 15.05 7.74
N LEU A 342 -1.66 14.27 8.38
CA LEU A 342 -0.70 13.42 7.68
C LEU A 342 -1.39 12.34 6.84
N ILE A 343 -2.45 11.71 7.37
CA ILE A 343 -3.23 10.71 6.63
C ILE A 343 -3.89 11.33 5.41
N LEU A 344 -4.64 12.43 5.60
CA LEU A 344 -5.36 13.10 4.52
C LEU A 344 -4.41 13.64 3.45
N SER A 345 -3.27 14.22 3.86
CA SER A 345 -2.23 14.69 2.93
C SER A 345 -1.59 13.54 2.14
N ALA A 346 -1.33 12.40 2.79
CA ALA A 346 -0.82 11.23 2.11
C ALA A 346 -1.81 10.68 1.08
N GLN A 347 -3.10 10.55 1.45
CA GLN A 347 -4.17 10.12 0.53
C GLN A 347 -4.33 11.08 -0.64
N ALA A 348 -4.30 12.39 -0.41
CA ALA A 348 -4.39 13.40 -1.47
C ALA A 348 -3.24 13.28 -2.46
N ARG A 349 -2.00 13.07 -1.99
CA ARG A 349 -0.82 12.85 -2.85
C ARG A 349 -0.95 11.58 -3.69
N GLN A 350 -1.47 10.50 -3.11
CA GLN A 350 -1.69 9.24 -3.82
C GLN A 350 -2.97 9.25 -4.66
N GLN A 351 -3.83 10.27 -4.52
CA GLN A 351 -5.19 10.29 -5.07
C GLN A 351 -5.98 8.98 -4.84
N HIS A 352 -5.73 8.36 -3.68
CA HIS A 352 -6.26 7.05 -3.30
C HIS A 352 -6.33 6.91 -1.79
N GLY A 353 -7.25 6.07 -1.33
CA GLY A 353 -7.46 5.74 0.06
C GLY A 353 -8.87 6.07 0.54
N PHE A 354 -9.20 5.52 1.71
CA PHE A 354 -10.45 5.74 2.43
C PHE A 354 -10.14 6.42 3.76
N PHE A 355 -10.92 7.42 4.15
CA PHE A 355 -10.82 8.04 5.48
C PHE A 355 -12.19 8.13 6.12
N TYR A 356 -12.31 7.58 7.33
CA TYR A 356 -13.50 7.75 8.15
C TYR A 356 -13.11 8.01 9.60
N GLU A 357 -13.65 9.08 10.17
CA GLU A 357 -13.39 9.47 11.55
C GLU A 357 -14.55 9.02 12.44
N VAL A 358 -14.21 8.38 13.56
CA VAL A 358 -15.16 7.87 14.55
C VAL A 358 -14.81 8.49 15.89
N ASP A 359 -15.74 9.28 16.42
CA ASP A 359 -15.64 9.80 17.78
C ASP A 359 -15.97 8.69 18.78
N THR A 360 -15.01 8.40 19.66
CA THR A 360 -15.11 7.36 20.70
C THR A 360 -15.44 7.93 22.09
N THR A 361 -15.71 9.22 22.20
CA THR A 361 -16.23 9.85 23.43
C THR A 361 -17.67 9.45 23.70
N THR A 362 -18.47 9.29 22.66
CA THR A 362 -19.87 8.88 22.72
C THR A 362 -20.08 7.44 22.27
N SER A 363 -21.31 6.93 22.40
CA SER A 363 -21.68 5.64 21.83
C SER A 363 -21.48 5.62 20.32
N ILE A 364 -20.82 4.57 19.82
CA ILE A 364 -20.46 4.44 18.41
C ILE A 364 -21.65 3.93 17.60
N ASN A 365 -21.99 4.64 16.52
CA ASN A 365 -23.01 4.22 15.56
C ASN A 365 -22.43 3.22 14.54
N PHE A 366 -22.30 1.95 14.95
CA PHE A 366 -21.80 0.87 14.09
C PHE A 366 -22.56 0.69 12.75
N PRO A 367 -23.90 0.80 12.67
CA PRO A 367 -24.58 0.72 11.38
C PRO A 367 -24.12 1.80 10.40
N GLU A 368 -23.90 3.03 10.86
CA GLU A 368 -23.38 4.11 10.02
C GLU A 368 -21.93 3.86 9.58
N VAL A 369 -21.07 3.40 10.50
CA VAL A 369 -19.68 3.04 10.21
C VAL A 369 -19.62 1.98 9.10
N LEU A 370 -20.41 0.89 9.22
CA LEU A 370 -20.46 -0.15 8.20
C LEU A 370 -20.99 0.36 6.87
N ALA A 371 -22.06 1.17 6.87
CA ALA A 371 -22.61 1.73 5.65
C ALA A 371 -21.58 2.58 4.89
N LYS A 372 -20.78 3.38 5.60
CA LYS A 372 -19.71 4.20 5.00
C LYS A 372 -18.59 3.35 4.39
N ILE A 373 -18.19 2.30 5.11
CA ILE A 373 -17.19 1.34 4.63
C ILE A 373 -17.70 0.62 3.38
N GLN A 374 -18.90 0.05 3.43
CA GLN A 374 -19.49 -0.70 2.32
C GLN A 374 -19.70 0.16 1.06
N ALA A 375 -20.12 1.42 1.23
CA ALA A 375 -20.29 2.36 0.13
C ALA A 375 -18.98 2.65 -0.62
N HIS A 376 -17.83 2.60 0.06
CA HIS A 376 -16.54 2.85 -0.57
C HIS A 376 -15.98 1.62 -1.29
N PHE A 377 -16.00 0.44 -0.64
CA PHE A 377 -15.31 -0.74 -1.14
C PHE A 377 -16.15 -1.61 -2.08
N GLN A 378 -17.37 -1.19 -2.45
CA GLN A 378 -18.31 -1.97 -3.25
C GLN A 378 -18.37 -3.43 -2.78
N VAL A 379 -18.41 -3.64 -1.45
CA VAL A 379 -18.30 -4.98 -0.86
C VAL A 379 -19.45 -5.81 -1.43
N ASN A 380 -19.11 -6.69 -2.37
CA ASN A 380 -20.08 -7.52 -3.04
C ASN A 380 -20.85 -8.28 -1.97
N LYS A 381 -22.18 -8.12 -1.98
CA LYS A 381 -23.09 -9.12 -1.47
C LYS A 381 -22.75 -10.39 -2.24
N SER A 382 -21.93 -11.25 -1.63
CA SER A 382 -21.78 -12.67 -1.92
C SER A 382 -22.43 -13.09 -3.23
N GLU A 383 -21.68 -13.06 -4.33
CA GLU A 383 -21.90 -14.05 -5.37
C GLU A 383 -21.57 -15.40 -4.72
N VAL A 384 -22.63 -16.02 -4.19
CA VAL A 384 -22.66 -17.41 -3.81
C VAL A 384 -22.20 -18.17 -5.05
N LYS A 385 -20.96 -18.67 -5.01
CA LYS A 385 -20.44 -19.62 -6.00
C LYS A 385 -21.46 -20.76 -6.11
N GLN A 386 -22.07 -20.89 -7.29
CA GLN A 386 -22.66 -22.15 -7.73
C GLN A 386 -21.56 -23.05 -8.27
#